data_AF-X0ZFT8-F1
#
_entry.id   AF-X0ZFT8-F1
#
_cell.length_a   1.000
_cell.length_b   1.000
_cell.length_c   1.000
_cell.angle_alpha   90.00
_cell.angle_beta   90.00
_cell.angle_gamma   90.00
#
_symmetry.space_group_name_H-M   'P 1'
#
loop_
_entity.id
_entity.type
_entity.pdbx_description
1 polymer ?
#
loop_
_entity_poly.entity_id
_entity_poly.type
_entity_poly.pdbx_seq_one_letter_code
_entity_poly.pdbx_strand_id
1 'polypeptide(L)'
;ASIQGLNTGIPYMLKMRTLYQSVFMSGQQGSGKTSALKVLSLLIAQEKDSPAQIILDNEGEYGDLANIPSCERSENLMKQHRINSLNINKFKFINIDTDKGFCLTLKAIDPVDLPYFLHELTPISHDTLQTIIYDIIEENKGKEFTLPELKKFIFYYMENEIYNATSGTKSAIKRALNSISLRIFDLPNRKPIDFESM
;
A
#
# COMPACT_ATOMS: atom_id res chain seq x y z
N ALA A 1 7.61 -20.33 -20.63
CA ALA A 1 7.11 -19.26 -21.52
C ALA A 1 8.06 -18.08 -21.41
N SER A 2 8.76 -17.71 -22.49
CA SER A 2 9.56 -16.48 -22.51
C SER A 2 8.60 -15.31 -22.50
N ILE A 3 8.54 -14.57 -21.39
CA ILE A 3 7.86 -13.27 -21.39
C ILE A 3 8.75 -12.37 -22.24
N GLN A 4 8.37 -12.19 -23.50
CA GLN A 4 8.93 -11.15 -24.37
C GLN A 4 8.52 -9.81 -23.75
N GLY A 5 9.39 -9.25 -22.91
CA GLY A 5 9.29 -7.87 -22.50
C GLY A 5 9.31 -6.99 -23.75
N LEU A 6 8.24 -6.22 -23.93
CA LEU A 6 8.02 -5.26 -25.01
C LEU A 6 9.14 -4.22 -25.02
N ASN A 7 10.23 -4.49 -25.73
CA ASN A 7 11.32 -3.56 -25.96
C ASN A 7 11.13 -2.82 -27.28
N THR A 8 9.91 -2.35 -27.55
CA THR A 8 9.55 -1.71 -28.83
C THR A 8 9.88 -0.22 -28.87
N GLY A 9 10.36 0.36 -27.75
CA GLY A 9 10.58 1.81 -27.63
C GLY A 9 9.28 2.63 -27.67
N ILE A 10 8.11 1.98 -27.66
CA ILE A 10 6.82 2.64 -27.70
C ILE A 10 6.42 3.02 -26.26
N PRO A 11 6.18 4.30 -25.95
CA PRO A 11 5.70 4.70 -24.63
C PRO A 11 4.29 4.15 -24.39
N TYR A 12 4.14 3.36 -23.32
CA TYR A 12 2.85 2.90 -22.85
C TYR A 12 2.23 3.96 -21.95
N MET A 13 1.17 4.61 -22.45
CA MET A 13 0.44 5.59 -21.68
C MET A 13 -0.41 4.89 -20.61
N LEU A 14 -0.01 5.02 -19.35
CA LEU A 14 -0.82 4.60 -18.23
C LEU A 14 -1.97 5.59 -18.06
N LYS A 15 -3.22 5.13 -18.18
CA LYS A 15 -4.39 5.99 -17.94
C LYS A 15 -4.57 6.20 -16.44
N MET A 16 -4.88 7.42 -15.99
CA MET A 16 -5.18 7.71 -14.59
C MET A 16 -6.28 6.81 -14.01
N ARG A 17 -7.28 6.43 -14.82
CA ARG A 17 -8.31 5.45 -14.43
C ARG A 17 -7.73 4.11 -13.96
N THR A 18 -6.62 3.67 -14.54
CA THR A 18 -5.93 2.43 -14.15
C THR A 18 -5.24 2.57 -12.80
N LEU A 19 -4.77 3.76 -12.43
CA LEU A 19 -4.20 4.01 -11.09
C LEU A 19 -5.25 3.94 -9.98
N TYR A 20 -6.48 4.37 -10.26
CA TYR A 20 -7.61 4.23 -9.32
C TYR A 20 -8.04 2.78 -9.09
N GLN A 21 -7.52 1.80 -9.86
CA GLN A 21 -7.81 0.38 -9.68
C GLN A 21 -6.76 -0.34 -8.82
N SER A 22 -5.89 0.42 -8.15
CA SER A 22 -4.71 -0.06 -7.42
C SER A 22 -3.63 -0.61 -8.35
N VAL A 23 -2.36 -0.29 -8.05
CA VAL A 23 -1.19 -0.79 -8.78
C VAL A 23 -0.28 -1.53 -7.82
N PHE A 24 0.04 -2.77 -8.16
CA PHE A 24 1.01 -3.58 -7.43
C PHE A 24 2.33 -3.64 -8.20
N MET A 25 3.42 -3.22 -7.56
CA MET A 25 4.77 -3.24 -8.13
C MET A 25 5.66 -4.17 -7.31
N SER A 26 6.23 -5.18 -7.95
CA SER A 26 7.10 -6.17 -7.31
C SER A 26 8.35 -6.43 -8.16
N GLY A 27 9.43 -6.85 -7.51
CA GLY A 27 10.72 -7.08 -8.13
C GLY A 27 11.82 -7.25 -7.07
N GLN A 28 12.93 -7.89 -7.45
CA GLN A 28 14.09 -8.07 -6.56
C GLN A 28 14.70 -6.73 -6.12
N GLN A 29 15.53 -6.72 -5.08
CA GLN A 29 16.25 -5.52 -4.66
C GLN A 29 17.11 -4.99 -5.83
N GLY A 30 17.16 -3.67 -6.01
CA GLY A 30 17.90 -3.05 -7.12
C GLY A 30 17.21 -3.09 -8.49
N SER A 31 16.01 -3.66 -8.60
CA SER A 31 15.25 -3.72 -9.88
C SER A 31 14.64 -2.39 -10.33
N GLY A 32 14.81 -1.30 -9.57
CA GLY A 32 14.30 0.02 -9.93
C GLY A 32 12.87 0.33 -9.47
N LYS A 33 12.31 -0.43 -8.51
CA LYS A 33 10.97 -0.19 -7.94
C LYS A 33 10.80 1.26 -7.44
N THR A 34 11.72 1.74 -6.61
CA THR A 34 11.69 3.11 -6.09
C THR A 34 11.73 4.13 -7.23
N SER A 35 12.65 3.97 -8.18
CA SER A 35 12.77 4.87 -9.33
C SER A 35 11.49 4.91 -10.17
N ALA A 36 10.86 3.75 -10.41
CA ALA A 36 9.61 3.67 -11.14
C ALA A 36 8.46 4.36 -10.38
N LEU A 37 8.34 4.16 -9.07
CA LEU A 37 7.32 4.83 -8.25
C LEU A 37 7.56 6.35 -8.20
N LYS A 38 8.82 6.81 -8.08
CA LYS A 38 9.17 8.24 -8.13
C LYS A 38 8.75 8.89 -9.45
N VAL A 39 9.04 8.25 -10.58
CA VAL A 39 8.62 8.74 -11.90
C VAL A 39 7.11 8.76 -12.01
N LEU A 40 6.43 7.71 -11.55
CA LEU A 40 4.97 7.64 -11.57
C LEU A 40 4.35 8.77 -10.73
N SER A 41 4.87 9.01 -9.52
CA SER A 41 4.41 10.11 -8.66
C SER A 41 4.63 11.48 -9.31
N LEU A 42 5.77 11.70 -9.99
CA LEU A 42 6.04 12.91 -10.76
C LEU A 42 5.07 13.10 -11.93
N LEU A 43 4.66 12.02 -12.59
CA LEU A 43 3.72 12.08 -13.71
C LEU A 43 2.30 12.40 -13.21
N ILE A 44 1.83 11.68 -12.18
CA ILE A 44 0.52 11.95 -11.54
C ILE A 44 0.44 13.39 -11.05
N ALA A 45 1.53 13.91 -10.52
CA ALA A 45 1.66 15.28 -10.03
C ALA A 45 1.46 16.36 -11.12
N GLN A 46 1.63 16.01 -12.38
CA GLN A 46 1.54 16.96 -13.50
C GLN A 46 0.15 16.97 -14.16
N GLU A 47 -0.73 16.06 -13.76
CA GLU A 47 -2.10 16.04 -14.25
C GLU A 47 -2.89 17.25 -13.75
N LYS A 48 -3.76 17.79 -14.61
CA LYS A 48 -4.55 18.99 -14.28
C LYS A 48 -5.42 18.78 -13.05
N ASP A 49 -6.00 17.59 -12.93
CA ASP A 49 -6.85 17.15 -11.81
C ASP A 49 -6.09 16.11 -10.97
N SER A 50 -4.82 16.37 -10.67
CA SER A 50 -3.97 15.44 -9.92
C SER A 50 -4.58 15.14 -8.54
N PRO A 51 -4.77 13.87 -8.15
CA PRO A 51 -5.17 13.54 -6.80
C PRO A 51 -4.06 13.93 -5.81
N ALA A 52 -4.44 14.16 -4.54
CA ALA A 52 -3.47 14.24 -3.46
C ALA A 52 -2.67 12.92 -3.40
N GLN A 53 -1.35 13.02 -3.31
CA GLN A 53 -0.46 11.87 -3.21
C GLN A 53 0.12 11.77 -1.81
N ILE A 54 -0.09 10.64 -1.16
CA ILE A 54 0.49 10.31 0.16
C ILE A 54 1.46 9.15 -0.07
N ILE A 55 2.74 9.36 0.26
CA ILE A 55 3.79 8.35 0.13
C ILE A 55 4.22 7.90 1.52
N LEU A 56 4.08 6.61 1.78
CA LEU A 56 4.52 5.97 3.03
C LEU A 56 5.96 5.49 2.84
N ASP A 57 6.90 6.35 3.22
CA ASP A 57 8.31 6.18 2.92
C ASP A 57 9.10 5.70 4.13
N ASN A 58 9.18 4.37 4.31
CA ASN A 58 9.94 3.77 5.40
C ASN A 58 11.47 3.88 5.22
N GLU A 59 11.96 4.07 4.00
CA GLU A 59 13.41 4.11 3.70
C GLU A 59 13.94 5.54 3.53
N GLY A 60 13.06 6.55 3.59
CA GLY A 60 13.41 7.95 3.40
C GLY A 60 13.85 8.28 1.96
N GLU A 61 13.53 7.43 0.99
CA GLU A 61 14.02 7.56 -0.37
C GLU A 61 13.29 8.63 -1.18
N TYR A 62 12.10 9.09 -0.79
CA TYR A 62 11.22 9.91 -1.63
C TYR A 62 11.31 11.41 -1.35
N GLY A 63 12.08 11.83 -0.33
CA GLY A 63 12.31 13.24 -0.03
C GLY A 63 13.04 14.02 -1.14
N ASP A 64 13.78 13.32 -2.00
CA ASP A 64 14.50 13.91 -3.13
C ASP A 64 13.61 14.20 -4.36
N LEU A 65 12.33 13.81 -4.34
CA LEU A 65 11.38 14.07 -5.42
C LEU A 65 11.23 15.56 -5.73
N ALA A 66 11.33 16.40 -4.69
CA ALA A 66 11.32 17.86 -4.82
C ALA A 66 12.55 18.40 -5.58
N ASN A 67 13.63 17.63 -5.61
CA ASN A 67 14.92 18.00 -6.19
C ASN A 67 15.12 17.40 -7.60
N ILE A 68 14.08 16.83 -8.22
CA ILE A 68 14.14 16.32 -9.59
C ILE A 68 13.69 17.43 -10.57
N PRO A 69 14.49 17.78 -11.60
CA PRO A 69 15.75 17.17 -12.00
C PRO A 69 16.92 17.50 -11.05
N SER A 70 17.73 16.48 -10.73
CA SER A 70 18.86 16.61 -9.80
C SER A 70 20.20 16.93 -10.48
N CYS A 71 20.25 16.84 -11.81
CA CYS A 71 21.41 17.21 -12.63
C CYS A 71 21.02 17.53 -14.07
N GLU A 72 21.92 18.18 -14.84
CA GLU A 72 21.71 18.56 -16.24
C GLU A 72 21.31 17.38 -17.14
N ARG A 73 21.88 16.19 -16.91
CA ARG A 73 21.50 14.97 -17.64
C ARG A 73 20.03 14.59 -17.39
N SER A 74 19.58 14.66 -16.14
CA SER A 74 18.19 14.35 -15.78
C SER A 74 17.22 15.41 -16.34
N GLU A 75 17.63 16.68 -16.35
CA GLU A 75 16.85 17.77 -16.94
C GLU A 75 16.65 17.57 -18.45
N ASN A 76 17.71 17.19 -19.17
CA ASN A 76 17.65 16.91 -20.60
C ASN A 76 16.75 15.71 -20.92
N LEU A 77 16.84 14.63 -20.12
CA LEU A 77 15.94 13.47 -20.26
C LEU A 77 14.48 13.83 -19.98
N MET A 78 14.22 14.61 -18.92
CA MET A 78 12.88 15.08 -18.59
C MET A 78 12.29 15.93 -19.72
N LYS A 79 13.06 16.87 -20.29
CA LYS A 79 12.65 17.66 -21.47
C LYS A 79 12.31 16.78 -22.67
N GLN A 80 13.13 15.76 -22.97
CA GLN A 80 12.87 14.80 -24.05
C GLN A 80 11.55 14.05 -23.86
N HIS A 81 11.23 13.68 -22.63
CA HIS A 81 10.01 12.96 -22.28
C HIS A 81 8.83 13.87 -21.88
N ARG A 82 8.97 15.19 -22.04
CA ARG A 82 7.95 16.20 -21.68
C ARG A 82 7.52 16.12 -20.21
N ILE A 83 8.45 15.72 -19.33
CA ILE A 83 8.27 15.70 -17.89
C ILE A 83 8.75 17.05 -17.36
N ASN A 84 7.91 17.74 -16.61
CA ASN A 84 8.25 18.98 -15.93
C ASN A 84 8.75 18.70 -14.51
N SER A 85 9.48 19.65 -13.94
CA SER A 85 9.81 19.63 -12.52
C SER A 85 8.54 19.77 -11.67
N LEU A 86 8.58 19.21 -10.46
CA LEU A 86 7.45 19.23 -9.54
C LEU A 86 7.19 20.66 -9.03
N ASN A 87 5.95 21.13 -9.08
CA ASN A 87 5.58 22.40 -8.43
C ASN A 87 5.38 22.17 -6.93
N ILE A 88 6.43 22.32 -6.13
CA ILE A 88 6.44 22.01 -4.68
C ILE A 88 5.28 22.71 -3.92
N ASN A 89 4.83 23.88 -4.36
CA ASN A 89 3.69 24.57 -3.72
C ASN A 89 2.35 23.85 -3.86
N LYS A 90 2.27 22.82 -4.73
CA LYS A 90 1.10 21.95 -4.92
C LYS A 90 1.28 20.56 -4.30
N PHE A 91 2.42 20.27 -3.68
CA PHE A 91 2.74 18.95 -3.11
C PHE A 91 3.06 19.05 -1.62
N LYS A 92 2.41 18.23 -0.82
CA LYS A 92 2.74 18.04 0.60
C LYS A 92 3.37 16.67 0.76
N PHE A 93 4.68 16.63 1.04
CA PHE A 93 5.34 15.40 1.43
C PHE A 93 5.10 15.17 2.92
N ILE A 94 4.37 14.11 3.25
CA ILE A 94 4.17 13.67 4.62
C ILE A 94 4.97 12.39 4.77
N ASN A 95 6.17 12.52 5.35
CA ASN A 95 6.93 11.34 5.76
C ASN A 95 6.33 10.79 7.05
N ILE A 96 5.80 9.58 6.97
CA ILE A 96 5.24 8.85 8.11
C ILE A 96 6.32 7.90 8.59
N ASP A 97 7.19 8.47 9.42
CA ASP A 97 8.22 7.73 10.11
C ASP A 97 7.56 6.97 11.28
N THR A 98 7.64 5.63 11.25
CA THR A 98 7.08 4.76 12.31
C THR A 98 7.75 5.00 13.66
N ASP A 99 8.91 5.66 13.69
CA ASP A 99 9.62 6.01 14.92
C ASP A 99 9.11 7.31 15.55
N LYS A 100 8.49 8.21 14.77
CA LYS A 100 8.10 9.59 15.17
C LYS A 100 6.71 9.74 15.78
N GLY A 101 6.01 8.64 16.07
CA GLY A 101 4.78 8.72 16.88
C GLY A 101 3.46 8.54 16.12
N PHE A 102 3.47 8.33 14.80
CA PHE A 102 2.24 8.20 14.01
C PHE A 102 2.11 6.83 13.33
N CYS A 103 0.88 6.38 13.10
CA CYS A 103 0.55 5.12 12.42
C CYS A 103 -0.68 5.26 11.52
N LEU A 104 -0.87 4.34 10.58
CA LEU A 104 -2.18 4.16 9.96
C LEU A 104 -3.13 3.51 10.96
N THR A 105 -4.43 3.60 10.71
CA THR A 105 -5.41 2.91 11.53
C THR A 105 -6.36 2.08 10.68
N LEU A 106 -6.69 0.88 11.16
CA LEU A 106 -7.76 0.11 10.53
C LEU A 106 -9.12 0.78 10.67
N LYS A 107 -9.30 1.75 11.57
CA LYS A 107 -10.55 2.50 11.68
C LYS A 107 -10.96 3.23 10.39
N ALA A 108 -9.99 3.47 9.50
CA ALA A 108 -10.24 4.12 8.21
C ALA A 108 -10.66 3.15 7.10
N ILE A 109 -10.66 1.84 7.35
CA ILE A 109 -11.10 0.82 6.39
C ILE A 109 -12.15 -0.10 7.02
N ASP A 110 -13.01 -0.69 6.20
CA ASP A 110 -13.87 -1.77 6.70
C ASP A 110 -12.98 -2.97 7.08
N PRO A 111 -13.06 -3.51 8.31
CA PRO A 111 -12.29 -4.70 8.69
C PRO A 111 -12.46 -5.87 7.71
N VAL A 112 -13.65 -6.03 7.10
CA VAL A 112 -13.95 -7.08 6.12
C VAL A 112 -13.11 -6.94 4.84
N ASP A 113 -12.57 -5.74 4.57
CA ASP A 113 -11.71 -5.48 3.42
C ASP A 113 -10.21 -5.80 3.70
N LEU A 114 -9.83 -6.08 4.95
CA LEU A 114 -8.46 -6.43 5.32
C LEU A 114 -7.84 -7.54 4.43
N PRO A 115 -8.56 -8.62 4.05
CA PRO A 115 -8.02 -9.67 3.18
C PRO A 115 -7.53 -9.16 1.82
N TYR A 116 -8.11 -8.08 1.29
CA TYR A 116 -7.69 -7.51 0.00
C TYR A 116 -6.27 -6.89 0.07
N PHE A 117 -5.80 -6.52 1.26
CA PHE A 117 -4.41 -6.05 1.46
C PHE A 117 -3.40 -7.21 1.54
N LEU A 118 -3.88 -8.45 1.65
CA LEU A 118 -3.09 -9.66 1.86
C LEU A 118 -2.92 -10.46 0.57
N HIS A 119 -2.27 -9.85 -0.42
CA HIS A 119 -2.06 -10.37 -1.78
C HIS A 119 -1.41 -11.77 -1.89
N GLU A 120 -0.79 -12.28 -0.82
CA GLU A 120 -0.19 -13.61 -0.77
C GLU A 120 -1.19 -14.73 -0.42
N LEU A 121 -2.44 -14.39 -0.12
CA LEU A 121 -3.50 -15.37 0.16
C LEU A 121 -4.00 -16.00 -1.14
N THR A 122 -4.16 -17.32 -1.12
CA THR A 122 -4.93 -18.03 -2.15
C THR A 122 -6.41 -17.66 -2.03
N PRO A 123 -7.23 -17.82 -3.10
CA PRO A 123 -8.67 -17.53 -3.03
C PRO A 123 -9.38 -18.19 -1.84
N ILE A 124 -9.08 -19.48 -1.59
CA ILE A 124 -9.64 -20.22 -0.44
C ILE A 124 -9.25 -19.58 0.89
N SER A 125 -7.98 -19.17 1.05
CA SER A 125 -7.50 -18.55 2.29
C SER A 125 -8.07 -17.14 2.49
N HIS A 126 -8.25 -16.41 1.38
CA HIS A 126 -8.90 -15.11 1.37
C HIS A 126 -10.36 -15.24 1.84
N ASP A 127 -11.16 -16.10 1.22
CA ASP A 127 -12.58 -16.27 1.53
C ASP A 127 -12.80 -16.78 2.96
N THR A 128 -11.93 -17.69 3.41
CA THR A 128 -11.94 -18.18 4.80
C THR A 128 -11.66 -17.04 5.77
N LEU A 129 -10.64 -16.22 5.52
CA LEU A 129 -10.30 -15.08 6.37
C LEU A 129 -11.41 -14.04 6.39
N GLN A 130 -12.00 -13.73 5.22
CA GLN A 130 -13.09 -12.76 5.11
C GLN A 130 -14.33 -13.21 5.89
N THR A 131 -14.69 -14.49 5.81
CA THR A 131 -15.80 -15.08 6.57
C THR A 131 -15.54 -15.00 8.08
N ILE A 132 -14.32 -15.36 8.53
CA ILE A 132 -13.93 -15.26 9.94
C ILE A 132 -14.05 -13.82 10.44
N ILE A 133 -13.54 -12.85 9.67
CA ILE A 133 -13.60 -11.43 10.06
C ILE A 133 -15.06 -10.98 10.14
N TYR A 134 -15.88 -11.32 9.15
CA TYR A 134 -17.30 -10.98 9.14
C TYR A 134 -18.01 -11.49 10.40
N ASP A 135 -17.82 -12.75 10.78
CA ASP A 135 -18.42 -13.33 11.99
C ASP A 135 -17.93 -12.64 13.27
N ILE A 136 -16.64 -12.32 13.36
CA ILE A 136 -16.08 -11.56 14.50
C ILE A 136 -16.78 -10.20 14.63
N ILE A 137 -16.98 -9.48 13.52
CA ILE A 137 -17.64 -8.17 13.51
C ILE A 137 -19.12 -8.30 13.87
N GLU A 138 -19.84 -9.28 13.31
CA GLU A 138 -21.26 -9.50 13.58
C GLU A 138 -21.53 -9.89 15.04
N GLU A 139 -20.65 -10.69 15.65
CA GLU A 139 -20.74 -11.07 17.07
C GLU A 139 -20.33 -9.94 18.02
N ASN A 140 -19.58 -8.95 17.52
CA ASN A 140 -19.08 -7.81 18.30
C ASN A 140 -19.60 -6.47 17.74
N LYS A 141 -20.87 -6.42 17.32
CA LYS A 141 -21.49 -5.20 16.76
C LYS A 141 -21.27 -3.98 17.65
N GLY A 142 -20.81 -2.89 17.02
CA GLY A 142 -20.53 -1.62 17.68
C GLY A 142 -19.16 -1.54 18.36
N LYS A 143 -18.35 -2.60 18.31
CA LYS A 143 -16.97 -2.58 18.78
C LYS A 143 -16.03 -2.22 17.64
N GLU A 144 -15.23 -1.19 17.85
CA GLU A 144 -14.07 -0.91 16.99
C GLU A 144 -12.90 -1.81 17.39
N PHE A 145 -12.24 -2.40 16.39
CA PHE A 145 -11.07 -3.23 16.59
C PHE A 145 -9.81 -2.51 16.13
N THR A 146 -8.75 -2.58 16.94
CA THR A 146 -7.39 -2.34 16.44
C THR A 146 -6.88 -3.59 15.70
N LEU A 147 -5.95 -3.43 14.76
CA LEU A 147 -5.34 -4.56 14.05
C LEU A 147 -4.76 -5.63 15.01
N PRO A 148 -4.01 -5.30 16.08
CA PRO A 148 -3.51 -6.31 17.02
C PRO A 148 -4.61 -7.09 17.72
N GLU A 149 -5.74 -6.45 18.05
CA GLU A 149 -6.89 -7.12 18.65
C GLU A 149 -7.60 -8.02 17.65
N LEU A 150 -7.91 -7.50 16.46
CA LEU A 150 -8.56 -8.27 15.40
C LEU A 150 -7.74 -9.51 15.04
N LYS A 151 -6.40 -9.39 14.94
CA LYS A 151 -5.50 -10.53 14.71
C LYS A 151 -5.62 -11.62 15.78
N LYS A 152 -5.77 -11.26 17.04
CA LYS A 152 -5.97 -12.23 18.13
C LYS A 152 -7.30 -12.97 17.97
N PHE A 153 -8.37 -12.25 17.65
CA PHE A 153 -9.67 -12.85 17.38
C PHE A 153 -9.62 -13.77 16.16
N ILE A 154 -9.02 -13.34 15.05
CA ILE A 154 -8.86 -14.18 13.86
C ILE A 154 -8.13 -15.47 14.22
N PHE A 155 -7.01 -15.40 14.95
CA PHE A 155 -6.27 -16.61 15.34
C PHE A 155 -7.06 -17.53 16.26
N TYR A 156 -7.94 -16.99 17.10
CA TYR A 156 -8.84 -17.79 17.92
C TYR A 156 -9.94 -18.45 17.08
N TYR A 157 -10.66 -17.68 16.26
CA TYR A 157 -11.78 -18.17 15.44
C TYR A 157 -11.32 -19.19 14.41
N MET A 158 -10.13 -18.99 13.83
CA MET A 158 -9.57 -19.88 12.82
C MET A 158 -9.30 -21.30 13.36
N GLU A 159 -9.23 -21.50 14.67
CA GLU A 159 -9.12 -22.85 15.24
C GLU A 159 -10.47 -23.59 15.31
N ASN A 160 -11.61 -22.90 15.16
CA ASN A 160 -12.93 -23.52 15.12
C ASN A 160 -13.15 -24.34 13.84
N GLU A 161 -13.74 -25.53 13.98
CA GLU A 161 -13.98 -26.46 12.88
C GLU A 161 -15.00 -25.94 11.86
N ILE A 162 -15.88 -25.01 12.25
CA ILE A 162 -16.92 -24.43 11.36
C ILE A 162 -16.34 -23.79 10.10
N TYR A 163 -15.10 -23.29 10.16
CA TYR A 163 -14.44 -22.64 9.03
C TYR A 163 -13.73 -23.61 8.10
N ASN A 164 -13.68 -24.91 8.42
CA ASN A 164 -12.99 -25.95 7.65
C ASN A 164 -11.56 -25.55 7.22
N ALA A 165 -10.89 -24.71 8.01
CA ALA A 165 -9.58 -24.17 7.67
C ALA A 165 -8.53 -25.28 7.78
N THR A 166 -8.01 -25.74 6.65
CA THR A 166 -6.91 -26.73 6.63
C THR A 166 -5.65 -26.18 7.28
N SER A 167 -4.73 -27.04 7.72
CA SER A 167 -3.43 -26.61 8.28
C SER A 167 -2.66 -25.68 7.33
N GLY A 168 -2.74 -25.92 6.02
CA GLY A 168 -2.17 -25.05 4.98
C GLY A 168 -2.83 -23.66 4.96
N THR A 169 -4.16 -23.62 4.95
CA THR A 169 -4.94 -22.37 5.01
C THR A 169 -4.59 -21.56 6.26
N LYS A 170 -4.56 -22.22 7.42
CA LYS A 170 -4.21 -21.59 8.71
C LYS A 170 -2.81 -20.97 8.67
N SER A 171 -1.84 -21.68 8.11
CA SER A 171 -0.46 -21.20 7.98
C SER A 171 -0.35 -19.99 7.06
N ALA A 172 -1.03 -20.02 5.90
CA ALA A 172 -1.04 -18.92 4.94
C ALA A 172 -1.63 -17.64 5.55
N ILE A 173 -2.76 -17.75 6.24
CA ILE A 173 -3.41 -16.62 6.94
C ILE A 173 -2.49 -16.07 8.04
N LYS A 174 -1.90 -16.94 8.88
CA LYS A 174 -0.96 -16.53 9.95
C LYS A 174 0.25 -15.80 9.39
N ARG A 175 0.80 -16.24 8.26
CA ARG A 175 1.93 -15.57 7.60
C ARG A 175 1.53 -14.20 7.06
N ALA A 176 0.42 -14.15 6.32
CA ALA A 176 -0.06 -12.92 5.69
C ALA A 176 -0.39 -11.83 6.73
N LEU A 177 -1.05 -12.19 7.82
CA LEU A 177 -1.37 -11.24 8.89
C LEU A 177 -0.14 -10.70 9.62
N ASN A 178 1.01 -11.38 9.54
CA ASN A 178 2.28 -10.95 10.13
C ASN A 178 3.24 -10.30 9.12
N SER A 179 2.75 -9.99 7.92
CA SER A 179 3.51 -9.30 6.89
C SER A 179 3.98 -7.91 7.37
N ILE A 180 5.07 -7.45 6.78
CA ILE A 180 5.66 -6.15 7.13
C ILE A 180 4.73 -4.99 6.76
N SER A 181 3.90 -5.15 5.71
CA SER A 181 2.97 -4.12 5.25
C SER A 181 1.87 -3.80 6.26
N LEU A 182 1.52 -4.75 7.13
CA LEU A 182 0.54 -4.51 8.18
C LEU A 182 1.15 -3.89 9.46
N ARG A 183 2.49 -3.80 9.56
CA ARG A 183 3.15 -3.25 10.75
C ARG A 183 3.01 -1.74 10.89
N ILE A 184 2.47 -1.06 9.89
CA ILE A 184 2.22 0.38 9.92
C ILE A 184 0.85 0.74 10.53
N PHE A 185 -0.02 -0.25 10.77
CA PHE A 185 -1.38 -0.06 11.28
C PHE A 185 -1.47 -0.26 12.80
N ASP A 186 -2.22 0.61 13.46
CA ASP A 186 -2.58 0.57 14.89
C ASP A 186 -1.40 0.22 15.81
N LEU A 187 -0.25 0.86 15.54
CA LEU A 187 0.96 0.67 16.33
C LEU A 187 0.73 1.06 17.79
N PRO A 188 1.12 0.22 18.77
CA PRO A 188 0.99 0.53 20.18
C PRO A 188 1.66 1.86 20.53
N ASN A 189 0.97 2.71 21.30
CA ASN A 189 1.45 4.03 21.74
C ASN A 189 1.76 5.03 20.61
N ARG A 190 1.22 4.82 19.41
CA ARG A 190 1.32 5.75 18.28
C ARG A 190 -0.06 6.34 17.97
N LYS A 191 -0.08 7.58 17.50
CA LYS A 191 -1.31 8.28 17.11
C LYS A 191 -1.68 7.92 15.67
N PRO A 192 -2.92 7.49 15.40
CA PRO A 192 -3.43 7.41 14.04
C PRO A 192 -3.25 8.72 13.30
N ILE A 193 -2.91 8.65 12.03
CA ILE A 193 -2.91 9.81 11.15
C ILE A 193 -4.36 10.13 10.82
N ASP A 194 -4.77 11.32 11.24
CA ASP A 194 -6.07 11.89 10.94
C ASP A 194 -5.85 13.11 10.04
N PHE A 195 -6.19 12.95 8.77
CA PHE A 195 -6.04 14.00 7.75
C PHE A 195 -7.06 15.13 7.90
N GLU A 196 -8.15 14.96 8.66
CA GLU A 196 -9.11 16.04 8.92
C GLU A 196 -8.60 17.01 10.01
N SER A 197 -7.69 16.53 10.85
CA SER A 197 -7.09 17.29 11.96
C SER A 197 -5.77 18.00 11.62
N MET A 198 -5.24 17.83 10.40
CA MET A 198 -3.91 18.30 9.93
C MET A 198 -3.96 19.32 8.79
#